data_AF-A0A1A8WAP9-F1
#
_entry.id   AF-A0A1A8WAP9-F1
#
_cell.length_a   1.000
_cell.length_b   1.000
_cell.length_c   1.000
_cell.angle_alpha   90.00
_cell.angle_beta   90.00
_cell.angle_gamma   90.00
#
_symmetry.space_group_name_H-M   'P 1'
#
loop_
_entity.id
_entity.type
_entity.pdbx_description
1 polymer ?
#
loop_
_entity_poly.entity_id
_entity_poly.type
_entity_poly.pdbx_seq_one_letter_code
_entity_poly.pdbx_strand_id
1 'polypeptide(L)'
;MSTKDEKFNENDIEGNTEEIVDTFDALGLNEKLLRGIYSYGFEKPSAIQQRGIKPILKGYDTIGQAQSGTGKTATFVISSLQLINYDYVACQALILAPTRELAQQIQK
;
A
#
# COMPACT_ATOMS: atom_id res chain seq x y z
N MET A 1 16.58 28.33 -5.09
CA MET A 1 16.34 27.53 -6.31
C MET A 1 15.11 26.68 -6.03
N SER A 2 13.93 27.10 -6.49
CA SER A 2 12.67 26.38 -6.25
C SER A 2 12.61 25.20 -7.22
N THR A 3 12.71 23.98 -6.68
CA THR A 3 12.46 22.74 -7.44
C THR A 3 11.00 22.74 -7.84
N LYS A 4 10.75 22.78 -9.15
CA LYS A 4 9.43 22.61 -9.75
C LYS A 4 8.84 21.30 -9.27
N ASP A 5 7.61 21.35 -8.77
CA ASP A 5 6.79 20.17 -8.53
C ASP A 5 6.62 19.42 -9.87
N GLU A 6 7.39 18.35 -10.06
CA GLU A 6 7.14 17.38 -11.12
C GLU A 6 5.77 16.75 -10.84
N LYS A 7 4.77 17.15 -11.63
CA LYS A 7 3.47 16.48 -11.63
C LYS A 7 3.70 15.03 -12.04
N PHE A 8 3.44 14.11 -11.11
CA PHE A 8 3.47 12.67 -11.37
C PHE A 8 2.43 12.35 -12.45
N ASN A 9 2.87 11.94 -13.64
CA ASN A 9 2.00 11.62 -14.76
C ASN A 9 1.58 10.15 -14.64
N GLU A 10 0.28 9.88 -14.55
CA GLU A 10 -0.26 8.52 -14.44
C GLU A 10 0.11 7.64 -15.65
N ASN A 11 0.43 8.25 -16.78
CA ASN A 11 0.88 7.57 -18.01
C ASN A 11 2.33 7.05 -17.92
N ASP A 12 3.11 7.47 -16.92
CA ASP A 12 4.51 7.02 -16.75
C ASP A 12 4.60 5.73 -15.91
N ILE A 13 3.45 5.16 -15.53
CA ILE A 13 3.38 3.95 -14.71
C ILE A 13 3.27 2.73 -15.61
N GLU A 14 4.39 2.06 -15.81
CA GLU A 14 4.45 0.77 -16.49
C GLU A 14 4.15 -0.38 -15.50
N GLY A 15 3.34 -1.34 -15.91
CA GLY A 15 3.08 -2.54 -15.12
C GLY A 15 2.11 -3.50 -15.81
N ASN A 16 2.19 -4.77 -15.42
CA ASN A 16 1.34 -5.84 -15.98
C ASN A 16 -0.04 -5.90 -15.30
N THR A 17 -0.34 -4.97 -14.41
CA THR A 17 -1.62 -4.91 -13.68
C THR A 17 -2.62 -4.07 -14.47
N GLU A 18 -3.66 -4.73 -14.98
CA GLU A 18 -4.72 -4.07 -15.75
C GLU A 18 -5.75 -3.33 -14.87
N GLU A 19 -5.85 -3.71 -13.59
CA GLU A 19 -6.87 -3.18 -12.67
C GLU A 19 -6.32 -1.98 -11.87
N ILE A 20 -6.87 -0.80 -12.13
CA ILE A 20 -6.62 0.43 -11.37
C ILE A 20 -7.83 0.66 -10.46
N VAL A 21 -7.61 0.77 -9.16
CA VAL A 21 -8.68 0.93 -8.17
C VAL A 21 -8.64 2.33 -7.55
N ASP A 22 -9.63 3.16 -7.86
CA ASP A 22 -9.63 4.59 -7.52
C ASP A 22 -9.99 4.94 -6.07
N THR A 23 -10.59 4.01 -5.32
CA THR A 23 -11.01 4.22 -3.92
C THR A 23 -10.65 3.03 -3.04
N PHE A 24 -10.46 3.28 -1.74
CA PHE A 24 -10.23 2.18 -0.79
C PHE A 24 -11.46 1.26 -0.65
N ASP A 25 -12.68 1.78 -0.82
CA ASP A 25 -13.91 1.00 -0.80
C ASP A 25 -13.94 -0.06 -1.92
N ALA A 26 -13.46 0.29 -3.12
CA ALA A 26 -13.44 -0.60 -4.28
C ALA A 26 -12.39 -1.73 -4.17
N LEU A 27 -11.50 -1.69 -3.19
CA LEU A 27 -10.52 -2.75 -2.96
C LEU A 27 -11.14 -4.02 -2.36
N GLY A 28 -12.31 -3.90 -1.71
CA GLY A 28 -12.97 -5.01 -1.02
C GLY A 28 -12.30 -5.37 0.31
N LEU A 29 -11.84 -4.35 1.05
CA LEU A 29 -11.19 -4.51 2.35
C LEU A 29 -12.21 -4.80 3.46
N ASN A 30 -11.76 -5.46 4.51
CA ASN A 30 -12.55 -5.67 5.73
C ASN A 30 -12.95 -4.32 6.33
N GLU A 31 -14.20 -4.18 6.78
CA GLU A 31 -14.74 -2.90 7.28
C GLU A 31 -13.91 -2.26 8.39
N LYS A 32 -13.37 -3.08 9.31
CA LYS A 32 -12.51 -2.59 10.40
C LYS A 32 -11.22 -1.97 9.87
N LEU A 33 -10.62 -2.60 8.85
CA LEU A 33 -9.41 -2.10 8.21
C LEU A 33 -9.71 -0.81 7.43
N LEU A 34 -10.79 -0.81 6.64
CA LEU A 34 -11.23 0.35 5.88
C LEU A 34 -11.48 1.57 6.78
N ARG A 35 -12.16 1.37 7.91
CA ARG A 35 -12.34 2.42 8.93
C ARG A 35 -11.02 2.91 9.50
N GLY A 36 -10.06 2.02 9.72
CA GLY A 36 -8.71 2.36 10.18
C GLY A 36 -7.97 3.26 9.19
N ILE A 37 -8.03 2.93 7.89
CA ILE A 37 -7.42 3.69 6.79
C ILE A 37 -7.93 5.14 6.78
N TYR A 38 -9.25 5.33 6.81
CA TYR A 38 -9.83 6.68 6.83
C TYR A 38 -9.53 7.43 8.13
N SER A 39 -9.57 6.75 9.28
CA SER A 39 -9.24 7.36 10.57
C SER A 39 -7.78 7.80 10.66
N TYR A 40 -6.88 7.11 9.95
CA TYR A 40 -5.47 7.49 9.84
C TYR A 40 -5.26 8.75 8.97
N GLY A 41 -6.27 9.15 8.19
CA GLY A 41 -6.24 10.34 7.34
C GLY A 41 -6.00 10.05 5.86
N PHE A 42 -6.06 8.79 5.41
CA PHE A 42 -6.04 8.49 3.98
C PHE A 42 -7.43 8.73 3.39
N GLU A 43 -7.51 9.56 2.35
CA GLU A 43 -8.77 9.84 1.65
C GLU A 43 -8.90 9.05 0.35
N LYS A 44 -7.82 9.01 -0.44
CA LYS A 44 -7.74 8.30 -1.73
C LYS A 44 -6.42 7.54 -1.85
N PRO A 45 -6.43 6.38 -2.51
CA PRO A 45 -5.21 5.64 -2.78
C PRO A 45 -4.28 6.46 -3.69
N SER A 46 -2.98 6.46 -3.37
CA SER A 46 -1.95 6.98 -4.26
C SER A 46 -1.76 6.08 -5.49
N ALA A 47 -1.07 6.56 -6.53
CA ALA A 47 -0.93 5.82 -7.78
C ALA A 47 -0.33 4.40 -7.61
N ILE A 48 0.62 4.22 -6.68
CA ILE A 48 1.18 2.91 -6.34
C ILE A 48 0.21 2.04 -5.52
N GLN A 49 -0.66 2.65 -4.71
CA GLN A 49 -1.69 1.93 -3.94
C GLN A 49 -2.81 1.43 -4.85
N GLN A 50 -3.27 2.28 -5.79
CA GLN A 50 -4.32 1.96 -6.77
C GLN A 50 -4.01 0.70 -7.58
N ARG A 51 -2.73 0.48 -7.91
CA ARG A 51 -2.26 -0.66 -8.73
C ARG A 51 -1.63 -1.77 -7.90
N GLY A 52 -1.09 -1.46 -6.72
CA GLY A 52 -0.27 -2.39 -5.93
C GLY A 52 -1.06 -3.22 -4.92
N ILE A 53 -2.16 -2.69 -4.36
CA ILE A 53 -2.88 -3.41 -3.29
C ILE A 53 -3.58 -4.65 -3.87
N LYS A 54 -4.34 -4.51 -4.96
CA LYS A 54 -5.16 -5.60 -5.50
C LYS A 54 -4.36 -6.84 -5.91
N PRO A 55 -3.22 -6.75 -6.61
CA PRO A 55 -2.37 -7.90 -6.91
C PRO A 55 -1.88 -8.64 -5.67
N ILE A 56 -1.46 -7.91 -4.62
CA ILE A 56 -1.02 -8.50 -3.36
C ILE A 56 -2.17 -9.25 -2.69
N LEU A 57 -3.38 -8.68 -2.69
CA LEU A 57 -4.59 -9.35 -2.15
C LEU A 57 -4.96 -10.62 -2.93
N LYS A 58 -4.64 -10.68 -4.23
CA LYS A 58 -4.81 -11.88 -5.07
C LYS A 58 -3.73 -12.94 -4.82
N GLY A 59 -2.72 -12.65 -3.99
CA GLY A 59 -1.62 -13.55 -3.68
C GLY A 59 -0.51 -13.58 -4.73
N TYR A 60 -0.42 -12.55 -5.59
CA TYR A 60 0.63 -12.47 -6.59
C TYR A 60 1.92 -11.87 -6.02
N ASP A 61 3.05 -12.45 -6.43
CA ASP A 61 4.35 -11.83 -6.23
C ASP A 61 4.42 -10.50 -6.99
N THR A 62 4.63 -9.42 -6.25
CA THR A 62 4.49 -8.06 -6.78
C THR A 62 5.79 -7.29 -6.59
N ILE A 63 6.32 -6.74 -7.69
CA ILE A 63 7.43 -5.78 -7.66
C ILE A 63 6.83 -4.39 -7.90
N GLY A 64 6.99 -3.49 -6.93
CA GLY A 64 6.54 -2.11 -7.03
C GLY A 64 7.71 -1.14 -6.94
N GLN A 65 7.95 -0.37 -8.01
CA GLN A 65 8.93 0.70 -8.03
C GLN A 65 8.22 2.04 -7.90
N ALA A 66 8.57 2.80 -6.86
CA ALA A 66 8.09 4.17 -6.68
C ALA A 66 9.08 4.99 -5.86
N GLN A 67 9.01 6.32 -5.94
CA GLN A 67 9.85 7.21 -5.14
C GLN A 67 9.45 7.20 -3.66
N SER A 68 10.31 7.66 -2.76
CA SER A 68 9.95 7.83 -1.33
C SER A 68 8.79 8.80 -1.16
N GLY A 69 7.95 8.59 -0.14
CA GLY A 69 6.77 9.44 0.10
C GLY A 69 5.54 9.15 -0.79
N THR A 70 5.64 8.23 -1.75
CA THR A 70 4.53 7.89 -2.67
C THR A 70 3.50 6.91 -2.11
N GLY A 71 3.62 6.50 -0.84
CA GLY A 71 2.64 5.61 -0.19
C GLY A 71 2.96 4.11 -0.24
N LYS A 72 4.17 3.71 -0.67
CA LYS A 72 4.62 2.30 -0.72
C LYS A 72 4.42 1.55 0.60
N THR A 73 4.73 2.18 1.73
CA THR A 73 4.60 1.57 3.06
C THR A 73 3.15 1.17 3.33
N ALA A 74 2.22 2.09 3.12
CA ALA A 74 0.80 1.81 3.28
C ALA A 74 0.31 0.72 2.31
N THR A 75 0.85 0.64 1.08
CA THR A 75 0.50 -0.42 0.13
C THR A 75 0.68 -1.82 0.71
N PHE A 76 1.89 -2.14 1.23
CA PHE A 76 2.13 -3.48 1.77
C PHE A 76 1.54 -3.67 3.18
N VAL A 77 1.42 -2.62 3.99
CA VAL A 77 0.81 -2.70 5.34
C VAL A 77 -0.69 -3.00 5.23
N ILE A 78 -1.42 -2.24 4.41
CA ILE A 78 -2.86 -2.47 4.18
C ILE A 78 -3.09 -3.88 3.64
N SER A 79 -2.29 -4.28 2.64
CA SER A 79 -2.41 -5.61 2.04
C SER A 79 -2.12 -6.72 3.04
N SER A 80 -1.08 -6.56 3.87
CA SER A 80 -0.74 -7.54 4.92
C SER A 80 -1.86 -7.65 5.95
N LEU A 81 -2.37 -6.53 6.47
CA LEU A 81 -3.45 -6.50 7.46
C LEU A 81 -4.75 -7.13 6.94
N GLN A 82 -5.05 -6.96 5.65
CA GLN A 82 -6.22 -7.57 5.02
C GLN A 82 -6.12 -9.10 4.97
N LEU A 83 -4.90 -9.64 4.84
CA LEU A 83 -4.65 -11.08 4.72
C LEU A 83 -4.45 -11.79 6.06
N ILE A 84 -4.34 -11.06 7.18
CA ILE A 84 -4.21 -11.65 8.51
C ILE A 84 -5.47 -12.42 8.89
N ASN A 85 -5.28 -13.66 9.33
CA ASN A 85 -6.30 -14.45 10.00
C ASN A 85 -6.24 -14.26 11.52
N TYR A 86 -7.28 -13.66 12.11
CA TYR A 86 -7.35 -13.37 13.54
C TYR A 86 -7.51 -14.62 14.44
N ASP A 87 -7.93 -15.76 13.89
CA ASP A 87 -8.10 -17.01 14.64
C ASP A 87 -6.76 -17.75 14.85
N TYR A 88 -5.69 -17.34 14.16
CA TYR A 88 -4.39 -18.00 14.19
C TYR A 88 -3.30 -17.12 14.81
N VAL A 89 -2.89 -17.44 16.04
CA VAL A 89 -1.89 -16.66 16.79
C VAL A 89 -0.48 -17.15 16.46
N ALA A 90 0.06 -16.70 15.33
CA ALA A 90 1.43 -16.94 14.90
C ALA A 90 1.93 -15.78 14.00
N CYS A 91 3.21 -15.81 13.63
CA CYS A 91 3.74 -14.89 12.63
C CYS A 91 3.14 -15.22 11.25
N GLN A 92 2.37 -14.29 10.67
CA GLN A 92 1.70 -14.48 9.37
C GLN A 92 2.24 -13.55 8.26
N ALA A 93 2.94 -12.47 8.64
CA ALA A 93 3.56 -11.54 7.70
C ALA A 93 4.91 -11.06 8.26
N LEU A 94 5.92 -10.98 7.39
CA LEU A 94 7.25 -10.48 7.72
C LEU A 94 7.60 -9.31 6.79
N ILE A 95 7.81 -8.14 7.37
CA ILE A 95 8.26 -6.94 6.65
C ILE A 95 9.71 -6.68 7.03
N LEU A 96 10.58 -6.63 6.02
CA LEU A 96 12.01 -6.35 6.20
C LEU A 96 12.29 -4.89 5.86
N ALA A 97 13.10 -4.23 6.69
CA ALA A 97 13.57 -2.86 6.47
C ALA A 97 15.09 -2.84 6.59
N PRO A 98 15.78 -1.95 5.84
CA PRO A 98 17.25 -1.93 5.83
C PRO A 98 17.85 -1.30 7.10
N THR A 99 17.07 -0.54 7.86
CA THR A 99 17.50 0.04 9.14
C THR A 99 16.43 -0.11 10.22
N ARG A 100 16.85 -0.01 11.48
CA ARG A 100 15.95 -0.08 12.65
C ARG A 100 14.96 1.07 12.68
N GLU A 101 15.40 2.26 12.29
CA GLU A 101 14.58 3.48 12.28
C GLU A 101 13.45 3.36 11.27
N LEU A 102 13.72 2.79 10.09
CA LEU A 102 12.69 2.51 9.09
C LEU A 102 11.72 1.42 9.55
N ALA A 103 12.22 0.36 10.22
CA ALA A 103 11.34 -0.64 10.84
C ALA A 103 10.39 0.00 11.87
N GLN A 104 10.89 0.92 12.70
CA GLN A 104 10.08 1.66 13.67
C GLN A 104 9.07 2.60 13.00
N GLN A 105 9.40 3.21 11.86
CA GLN A 105 8.45 4.02 11.10
C GLN A 105 7.31 3.19 10.50
N ILE A 106 7.57 1.94 10.11
CA ILE A 106 6.54 1.03 9.61
C ILE A 106 5.62 0.55 10.75
N GLN A 107 6.15 0.38 11.96
CA GLN A 107 5.41 -0.10 13.12
C GLN A 107 4.43 0.93 13.72
N LYS A 108 4.77 2.21 13.64
CA LYS A 108 4.02 3.32 14.27
C LYS A 108 2.80 3.74 13.44
#